data_AF-A0A7C6ED59-F1
#
_entry.id   AF-A0A7C6ED59-F1
#
_cell.length_a   1.000
_cell.length_b   1.000
_cell.length_c   1.000
_cell.angle_alpha   90.00
_cell.angle_beta   90.00
_cell.angle_gamma   90.00
#
_symmetry.space_group_name_H-M   'P 1'
#
loop_
_entity.id
_entity.type
_entity.pdbx_description
1 polymer ?
#
loop_
_entity_poly.entity_id
_entity_poly.type
_entity_poly.pdbx_seq_one_letter_code
_entity_poly.pdbx_strand_id
1 'polypeptide(L)'
;MEEVKYFIRNIIILIVTIEVLAYSQNTAESQKDSARVKLYDTLRIISHSAFDIGERLIYDVNYSFITAGEATFTISPGDSIYGRECLMIVFTVKSTPTFSLFYKVDDRYELLLDKKGVFPWRSSQKLHEGKYRHNTSTEFDQLNNIATTEKGTYKVPPYVYDVLSALYYVRTMDLSGFRPGERFYLKNFFKDSTYNIGVKFLGYQRVSVTAGTFDCVVIEPLIQEGGLFKSEGRILIWMTNDERKIPVKVSTKIVIGSIDGELREYTVANGTIRAKIN
;
A
#
# COMPACT_ATOMS: atom_id res chain seq x y z
N MET A 1 2.00 -37.31 60.84
CA MET A 1 3.06 -37.48 59.81
C MET A 1 2.51 -37.96 58.46
N GLU A 2 1.56 -38.90 58.41
CA GLU A 2 0.97 -39.35 57.12
C GLU A 2 0.18 -38.26 56.38
N GLU A 3 -0.63 -37.47 57.07
CA GLU A 3 -1.42 -36.40 56.44
C GLU A 3 -0.53 -35.36 55.75
N VAL A 4 0.61 -35.02 56.36
CA VAL A 4 1.61 -34.10 55.79
C VAL A 4 2.24 -34.69 54.53
N LYS A 5 2.55 -35.99 54.50
CA LYS A 5 3.06 -36.68 53.30
C LYS A 5 2.01 -36.74 52.19
N TYR A 6 0.74 -36.97 52.54
CA TYR A 6 -0.37 -36.99 51.60
C TYR A 6 -0.59 -35.61 50.96
N PHE A 7 -0.56 -34.56 51.78
CA PHE A 7 -0.69 -33.17 51.33
C PHE A 7 0.46 -32.76 50.39
N ILE A 8 1.71 -33.06 50.75
CA ILE A 8 2.88 -32.80 49.90
C ILE A 8 2.78 -33.56 48.57
N ARG A 9 2.39 -34.85 48.61
CA ARG A 9 2.20 -35.66 47.40
C ARG A 9 1.15 -35.05 46.46
N ASN A 10 0.01 -34.60 47.01
CA ASN A 10 -1.05 -34.00 46.21
C ASN A 10 -0.65 -32.65 45.62
N ILE A 11 0.13 -31.84 46.34
CA ILE A 11 0.70 -30.59 45.81
C ILE A 11 1.65 -30.88 44.64
N ILE A 12 2.53 -31.87 44.78
CA ILE A 12 3.46 -32.25 43.70
C ILE A 12 2.68 -32.71 42.46
N ILE A 13 1.66 -33.56 42.64
CA ILE A 13 0.79 -34.00 41.53
C ILE A 13 0.13 -32.79 40.87
N LEU A 14 -0.41 -31.85 41.65
CA LEU A 14 -1.06 -30.64 41.12
C LEU A 14 -0.09 -29.79 40.31
N ILE A 15 1.13 -29.55 40.81
CA ILE A 15 2.16 -28.77 40.10
C ILE A 15 2.53 -29.46 38.78
N VAL A 16 2.79 -30.76 38.80
CA VAL A 16 3.12 -31.53 37.60
C VAL A 16 1.96 -31.49 36.59
N THR A 17 0.71 -31.58 37.04
CA THR A 17 -0.45 -31.46 36.12
C THR A 17 -0.55 -30.08 35.48
N ILE A 18 -0.27 -29.00 36.22
CA ILE A 18 -0.29 -27.63 35.68
C ILE A 18 0.83 -27.45 34.64
N GLU A 19 2.03 -27.94 34.92
CA GLU A 19 3.16 -27.87 33.98
C GLU A 19 2.88 -28.67 32.69
N VAL A 20 2.31 -29.88 32.81
CA VAL A 20 1.92 -30.70 31.65
C VAL A 20 0.83 -30.02 30.83
N LEU A 21 -0.17 -29.41 31.47
CA LEU A 21 -1.22 -28.65 30.79
C LEU A 21 -0.66 -27.41 30.07
N ALA A 22 0.20 -26.65 30.73
CA ALA A 22 0.85 -25.48 30.13
C ALA A 22 1.74 -25.89 28.94
N TYR A 23 2.50 -26.97 29.06
CA TYR A 23 3.31 -27.52 27.98
C TYR A 23 2.46 -28.00 26.80
N SER A 24 1.34 -28.68 27.07
CA SER A 24 0.38 -29.10 26.05
C SER A 24 -0.27 -27.93 25.32
N GLN A 25 -0.56 -26.82 26.01
CA GLN A 25 -1.14 -25.63 25.37
C GLN A 25 -0.11 -24.93 24.47
N ASN A 26 1.12 -24.72 24.97
CA ASN A 26 2.21 -24.13 24.17
C ASN A 26 2.52 -24.94 22.92
N THR A 27 2.54 -26.27 23.01
CA THR A 27 2.78 -27.14 21.85
C THR A 27 1.65 -27.08 20.83
N ALA A 28 0.39 -27.01 21.27
CA ALA A 28 -0.76 -26.86 20.37
C ALA A 28 -0.78 -25.50 19.66
N GLU A 29 -0.43 -24.41 20.35
CA GLU A 29 -0.34 -23.06 19.78
C GLU A 29 0.81 -22.95 18.76
N SER A 30 1.99 -23.48 19.11
CA SER A 30 3.14 -23.57 18.20
C SER A 30 2.85 -24.38 16.93
N GLN A 31 2.12 -25.48 17.04
CA GLN A 31 1.70 -26.28 15.88
C GLN A 31 0.69 -25.53 14.99
N LYS A 32 -0.27 -24.80 15.59
CA LYS A 32 -1.23 -23.97 14.84
C LYS A 32 -0.53 -22.83 14.11
N ASP A 33 0.43 -22.16 14.75
CA ASP A 33 1.21 -21.10 14.11
C ASP A 33 2.09 -21.65 12.99
N SER A 34 2.74 -22.80 13.20
CA SER A 34 3.52 -23.48 12.17
C SER A 34 2.65 -23.89 10.96
N ALA A 35 1.42 -24.37 11.20
CA ALA A 35 0.48 -24.71 10.14
C ALA A 35 -0.03 -23.46 9.39
N ARG A 36 -0.25 -22.35 10.10
CA ARG A 36 -0.59 -21.06 9.49
C ARG A 36 0.54 -20.57 8.61
N VAL A 37 1.77 -20.51 9.10
CA VAL A 37 2.95 -20.09 8.30
C VAL A 37 3.03 -20.89 6.99
N LYS A 38 2.89 -22.22 7.05
CA LYS A 38 2.87 -23.08 5.85
C LYS A 38 1.75 -22.74 4.86
N LEU A 39 0.57 -22.35 5.33
CA LEU A 39 -0.54 -21.92 4.47
C LEU A 39 -0.24 -20.56 3.82
N TYR A 40 0.30 -19.60 4.59
CA TYR A 40 0.65 -18.27 4.08
C TYR A 40 1.83 -18.30 3.10
N ASP A 41 2.70 -19.31 3.17
CA ASP A 41 3.74 -19.56 2.16
C ASP A 41 3.18 -19.92 0.77
N THR A 42 1.92 -20.35 0.68
CA THR A 42 1.25 -20.65 -0.61
C THR A 42 0.79 -19.41 -1.37
N LEU A 43 0.76 -18.25 -0.71
CA LEU A 43 0.38 -16.99 -1.36
C LEU A 43 1.39 -16.61 -2.43
N ARG A 44 0.89 -15.95 -3.48
CA ARG A 44 1.66 -15.63 -4.69
C ARG A 44 2.99 -14.93 -4.39
N ILE A 45 3.92 -15.12 -5.31
CA ILE A 45 5.22 -14.45 -5.34
C ILE A 45 5.36 -13.79 -6.70
N ILE A 46 5.75 -12.53 -6.71
CA ILE A 46 6.01 -11.73 -7.91
C ILE A 46 7.47 -11.32 -7.88
N SER A 47 8.23 -11.70 -8.91
CA SER A 47 9.61 -11.23 -9.07
C SER A 47 9.60 -9.83 -9.67
N HIS A 48 10.18 -8.86 -8.97
CA HIS A 48 10.34 -7.49 -9.46
C HIS A 48 11.52 -6.79 -8.79
N SER A 49 11.99 -5.69 -9.40
CA SER A 49 12.97 -4.74 -8.84
C SER A 49 12.39 -3.33 -8.71
N ALA A 50 11.05 -3.22 -8.72
CA ALA A 50 10.36 -1.95 -8.90
C ALA A 50 10.58 -0.94 -7.75
N PHE A 51 10.62 -1.44 -6.51
CA PHE A 51 10.74 -0.68 -5.27
C PHE A 51 11.28 -1.61 -4.17
N ASP A 52 11.91 -1.04 -3.15
CA ASP A 52 12.27 -1.74 -1.90
C ASP A 52 12.47 -0.69 -0.77
N ILE A 53 12.82 -1.16 0.42
CA ILE A 53 13.19 -0.36 1.60
C ILE A 53 14.20 0.73 1.23
N GLY A 54 13.96 1.95 1.73
CA GLY A 54 14.80 3.12 1.49
C GLY A 54 14.37 3.97 0.31
N GLU A 55 13.37 3.54 -0.48
CA GLU A 55 12.76 4.41 -1.49
C GLU A 55 12.09 5.62 -0.82
N ARG A 56 12.39 6.82 -1.33
CA ARG A 56 11.77 8.08 -0.92
C ARG A 56 11.54 8.93 -2.15
N LEU A 57 10.29 9.36 -2.38
CA LEU A 57 9.89 10.16 -3.53
C LEU A 57 9.19 11.42 -3.01
N ILE A 58 9.66 12.61 -3.39
CA ILE A 58 9.07 13.89 -2.99
C ILE A 58 8.55 14.61 -4.23
N TYR A 59 7.35 15.17 -4.11
CA TYR A 59 6.64 15.82 -5.19
C TYR A 59 6.25 17.24 -4.81
N ASP A 60 6.35 18.16 -5.77
CA ASP A 60 5.64 19.42 -5.71
C ASP A 60 4.18 19.18 -6.11
N VAL A 61 3.24 19.61 -5.27
CA VAL A 61 1.80 19.56 -5.56
C VAL A 61 1.36 20.95 -6.00
N ASN A 62 1.04 21.08 -7.28
CA ASN A 62 0.66 22.33 -7.91
C ASN A 62 -0.85 22.38 -8.15
N TYR A 63 -1.48 23.50 -7.77
CA TYR A 63 -2.82 23.87 -8.18
C TYR A 63 -2.70 24.87 -9.33
N SER A 64 -2.98 24.42 -10.55
CA SER A 64 -2.66 25.16 -11.77
C SER A 64 -1.20 25.62 -11.78
N PHE A 65 -0.91 26.93 -11.72
CA PHE A 65 0.44 27.49 -11.75
C PHE A 65 1.04 27.79 -10.37
N ILE A 66 0.34 27.43 -9.28
CA ILE A 66 0.74 27.75 -7.90
C ILE A 66 1.10 26.46 -7.16
N THR A 67 2.28 26.41 -6.54
CA THR A 67 2.63 25.32 -5.64
C THR A 67 1.78 25.37 -4.37
N ALA A 68 0.85 24.41 -4.27
CA ALA A 68 -0.12 24.29 -3.21
C ALA A 68 0.40 23.43 -2.05
N GLY A 69 1.33 22.51 -2.29
CA GLY A 69 1.82 21.60 -1.25
C GLY A 69 3.00 20.73 -1.68
N GLU A 70 3.30 19.78 -0.80
CA GLU A 70 4.29 18.73 -0.99
C GLU A 70 3.62 17.38 -0.77
N ALA A 71 3.93 16.40 -1.61
CA ALA A 71 3.59 15.01 -1.35
C ALA A 71 4.85 14.16 -1.21
N THR A 72 4.83 13.16 -0.33
CA THR A 72 5.98 12.28 -0.08
C THR A 72 5.54 10.83 -0.01
N PHE A 73 6.25 9.95 -0.70
CA PHE A 73 6.22 8.50 -0.48
C PHE A 73 7.51 8.06 0.22
N THR A 74 7.41 7.17 1.20
CA THR A 74 8.57 6.49 1.81
C THR A 74 8.30 5.03 2.02
N ILE A 75 9.33 4.19 1.87
CA ILE A 75 9.29 2.76 2.16
C ILE A 75 10.27 2.40 3.27
N SER A 76 9.76 1.83 4.35
CA SER A 76 10.54 1.29 5.46
C SER A 76 10.22 -0.19 5.71
N PRO A 77 11.00 -0.90 6.55
CA PRO A 77 10.60 -2.22 7.02
C PRO A 77 9.23 -2.14 7.69
N GLY A 78 8.38 -3.13 7.44
CA GLY A 78 7.09 -3.32 8.10
C GLY A 78 7.07 -4.59 8.94
N ASP A 79 6.09 -4.69 9.84
CA ASP A 79 5.90 -5.89 10.65
C ASP A 79 5.62 -7.10 9.77
N SER A 80 6.30 -8.21 10.04
CA SER A 80 6.06 -9.46 9.31
C SER A 80 4.72 -10.06 9.71
N ILE A 81 3.97 -10.52 8.71
CA ILE A 81 2.65 -11.13 8.91
C ILE A 81 2.74 -12.60 8.54
N TYR A 82 2.50 -13.49 9.51
CA TYR A 82 2.59 -14.95 9.35
C TYR A 82 3.90 -15.43 8.71
N GLY A 83 5.03 -14.83 9.09
CA GLY A 83 6.37 -15.17 8.57
C GLY A 83 6.72 -14.50 7.23
N ARG A 84 5.82 -13.71 6.65
CA ARG A 84 6.07 -12.97 5.40
C ARG A 84 6.56 -11.56 5.70
N GLU A 85 7.71 -11.23 5.14
CA GLU A 85 8.27 -9.88 5.22
C GLU A 85 7.32 -8.86 4.57
N CYS A 86 7.14 -7.72 5.24
CA CYS A 86 6.28 -6.65 4.76
C CYS A 86 7.05 -5.35 4.61
N LEU A 87 6.55 -4.51 3.70
CA LEU A 87 6.99 -3.13 3.51
C LEU A 87 5.97 -2.20 4.15
N MET A 88 6.43 -1.25 4.96
CA MET A 88 5.61 -0.14 5.41
C MET A 88 5.79 1.01 4.43
N ILE A 89 4.73 1.30 3.69
CA ILE A 89 4.66 2.41 2.74
C ILE A 89 3.85 3.52 3.38
N VAL A 90 4.43 4.71 3.42
CA VAL A 90 3.77 5.91 3.93
C VAL A 90 3.69 6.92 2.81
N PHE A 91 2.48 7.39 2.54
CA PHE A 91 2.21 8.48 1.61
C PHE A 91 1.59 9.66 2.36
N THR A 92 2.17 10.84 2.25
CA THR A 92 1.65 12.07 2.87
C THR A 92 1.44 13.17 1.86
N VAL A 93 0.43 14.00 2.07
CA VAL A 93 0.20 15.23 1.30
C VAL A 93 -0.01 16.38 2.27
N LYS A 94 0.77 17.45 2.14
CA LYS A 94 0.72 18.62 3.02
C LYS A 94 0.67 19.90 2.22
N SER A 95 -0.29 20.77 2.50
CA SER A 95 -0.33 22.10 1.91
C SER A 95 0.81 22.99 2.42
N THR A 96 1.31 23.91 1.59
CA THR A 96 2.29 24.91 2.03
C THR A 96 1.69 25.84 3.09
N PRO A 97 2.49 26.47 3.95
CA PRO A 97 1.97 27.42 4.94
C PRO A 97 1.11 28.53 4.31
N THR A 98 1.54 29.05 3.15
CA THR A 98 0.81 30.10 2.40
C THR A 98 -0.51 29.58 1.84
N PHE A 99 -0.52 28.38 1.24
CA PHE A 99 -1.74 27.80 0.68
C PHE A 99 -2.73 27.38 1.78
N SER A 100 -2.21 26.97 2.95
CA SER A 100 -3.00 26.56 4.11
C SER A 100 -3.89 27.68 4.67
N LEU A 101 -3.62 28.96 4.34
CA LEU A 101 -4.49 30.09 4.67
C LEU A 101 -5.83 30.02 3.93
N PHE A 102 -5.85 29.41 2.74
CA PHE A 102 -7.05 29.24 1.92
C PHE A 102 -7.66 27.86 2.10
N TYR A 103 -6.84 26.81 2.01
CA TYR A 103 -7.29 25.43 2.15
C TYR A 103 -6.16 24.53 2.69
N LYS A 104 -6.31 24.10 3.94
CA LYS A 104 -5.33 23.21 4.59
C LYS A 104 -5.51 21.76 4.14
N VAL A 105 -4.42 21.10 3.78
CA VAL A 105 -4.34 19.64 3.55
C VAL A 105 -3.22 19.08 4.43
N ASP A 106 -3.51 18.03 5.19
CA ASP A 106 -2.55 17.28 5.99
C ASP A 106 -2.99 15.82 6.05
N ASP A 107 -2.79 15.13 4.94
CA ASP A 107 -3.24 13.77 4.75
C ASP A 107 -2.09 12.77 4.90
N ARG A 108 -2.42 11.61 5.44
CA ARG A 108 -1.49 10.51 5.65
C ARG A 108 -2.17 9.18 5.34
N TYR A 109 -1.56 8.43 4.44
CA TYR A 109 -1.91 7.07 4.08
C TYR A 109 -0.78 6.16 4.51
N GLU A 110 -1.12 5.05 5.14
CA GLU A 110 -0.18 4.00 5.53
C GLU A 110 -0.63 2.68 4.93
N LEU A 111 0.32 1.92 4.39
CA LEU A 111 0.08 0.64 3.75
C LEU A 111 1.15 -0.35 4.22
N LEU A 112 0.70 -1.42 4.87
CA LEU A 112 1.51 -2.59 5.14
C LEU A 112 1.33 -3.56 3.96
N LEU A 113 2.34 -3.65 3.10
CA LEU A 113 2.32 -4.41 1.86
C LEU A 113 3.18 -5.68 1.99
N ASP A 114 2.67 -6.82 1.53
CA ASP A 114 3.47 -8.03 1.42
C ASP A 114 4.63 -7.84 0.43
N LYS A 115 5.88 -8.05 0.86
CA LYS A 115 7.06 -7.73 0.04
C LYS A 115 7.14 -8.58 -1.23
N LYS A 116 6.74 -9.86 -1.17
CA LYS A 116 6.85 -10.80 -2.30
C LYS A 116 5.57 -10.87 -3.13
N GLY A 117 4.43 -10.81 -2.47
CA GLY A 117 3.12 -10.97 -3.08
C GLY A 117 2.50 -9.67 -3.57
N VAL A 118 3.01 -8.52 -3.11
CA VAL A 118 2.57 -7.19 -3.55
C VAL A 118 1.06 -7.05 -3.43
N PHE A 119 0.52 -7.37 -2.25
CA PHE A 119 -0.88 -7.18 -1.89
C PHE A 119 -0.92 -6.56 -0.47
N PRO A 120 -1.98 -5.82 -0.12
CA PRO A 120 -2.07 -5.21 1.20
C PRO A 120 -2.38 -6.27 2.26
N TRP A 121 -1.76 -6.12 3.42
CA TRP A 121 -2.19 -6.72 4.70
C TRP A 121 -3.03 -5.73 5.51
N ARG A 122 -2.65 -4.46 5.47
CA ARG A 122 -3.35 -3.37 6.15
C ARG A 122 -3.21 -2.08 5.34
N SER A 123 -4.27 -1.31 5.28
CA SER A 123 -4.21 0.09 4.82
C SER A 123 -4.93 1.00 5.81
N SER A 124 -4.42 2.19 6.03
CA SER A 124 -5.09 3.21 6.85
C SER A 124 -4.93 4.60 6.26
N GLN A 125 -5.88 5.48 6.56
CA GLN A 125 -5.92 6.85 6.06
C GLN A 125 -6.32 7.78 7.18
N LYS A 126 -5.57 8.87 7.38
CA LYS A 126 -5.89 9.98 8.25
C LYS A 126 -5.92 11.25 7.39
N LEU A 127 -7.10 11.80 7.20
CA LEU A 127 -7.35 12.92 6.29
C LEU A 127 -7.70 14.18 7.07
N HIS A 128 -7.11 15.29 6.68
CA HIS A 128 -7.35 16.63 7.22
C HIS A 128 -7.38 17.62 6.07
N GLU A 129 -8.57 17.83 5.52
CA GLU A 129 -8.79 18.70 4.36
C GLU A 129 -9.75 19.84 4.75
N GLY A 130 -9.22 21.02 5.05
CA GLY A 130 -9.98 22.16 5.57
C GLY A 130 -10.72 21.78 6.87
N LYS A 131 -12.05 21.68 6.80
CA LYS A 131 -12.91 21.23 7.92
C LYS A 131 -13.17 19.72 7.93
N TYR A 132 -12.89 19.03 6.83
CA TYR A 132 -13.13 17.60 6.69
C TYR A 132 -12.07 16.80 7.46
N ARG A 133 -12.51 15.85 8.27
CA ARG A 133 -11.66 14.89 8.98
C ARG A 133 -12.17 13.49 8.71
N HIS A 134 -11.27 12.58 8.40
CA HIS A 134 -11.61 11.18 8.23
C HIS A 134 -10.47 10.31 8.70
N ASN A 135 -10.79 9.24 9.41
CA ASN A 135 -9.85 8.20 9.79
C ASN A 135 -10.49 6.87 9.44
N THR A 136 -9.75 6.00 8.74
CA THR A 136 -10.22 4.66 8.41
C THR A 136 -9.05 3.70 8.35
N SER A 137 -9.31 2.44 8.69
CA SER A 137 -8.38 1.33 8.52
C SER A 137 -9.11 0.14 7.91
N THR A 138 -8.39 -0.64 7.12
CA THR A 138 -8.85 -1.92 6.57
C THR A 138 -7.75 -2.95 6.72
N GLU A 139 -8.07 -4.09 7.33
CA GLU A 139 -7.24 -5.29 7.35
C GLU A 139 -7.66 -6.21 6.21
N PHE A 140 -6.69 -6.87 5.57
CA PHE A 140 -6.91 -7.79 4.47
C PHE A 140 -6.34 -9.16 4.83
N ASP A 141 -7.23 -10.15 5.00
CA ASP A 141 -6.84 -11.54 5.07
C ASP A 141 -6.91 -12.16 3.68
N GLN A 142 -5.78 -12.12 2.99
CA GLN A 142 -5.65 -12.55 1.60
C GLN A 142 -5.72 -14.08 1.45
N LEU A 143 -5.49 -14.83 2.53
CA LEU A 143 -5.65 -16.29 2.52
C LEU A 143 -7.12 -16.67 2.63
N ASN A 144 -7.84 -16.04 3.55
CA ASN A 144 -9.26 -16.33 3.78
C ASN A 144 -10.22 -15.49 2.90
N ASN A 145 -9.68 -14.59 2.07
CA ASN A 145 -10.43 -13.73 1.16
C ASN A 145 -11.43 -12.83 1.91
N ILE A 146 -10.93 -12.16 2.96
CA ILE A 146 -11.72 -11.31 3.85
C ILE A 146 -11.07 -9.93 3.95
N ALA A 147 -11.89 -8.88 3.91
CA ALA A 147 -11.51 -7.54 4.33
C ALA A 147 -12.30 -7.13 5.59
N THR A 148 -11.62 -6.58 6.58
CA THR A 148 -12.25 -6.13 7.84
C THR A 148 -12.02 -4.64 8.02
N THR A 149 -13.11 -3.90 8.23
CA THR A 149 -13.11 -2.47 8.55
C THR A 149 -13.78 -2.26 9.91
N GLU A 150 -13.75 -1.03 10.41
CA GLU A 150 -14.48 -0.66 11.63
C GLU A 150 -16.00 -0.91 11.53
N LYS A 151 -16.55 -1.00 10.31
CA LYS A 151 -17.99 -1.19 10.07
C LYS A 151 -18.40 -2.64 9.88
N GLY A 152 -17.45 -3.55 9.67
CA GLY A 152 -17.77 -4.96 9.47
C GLY A 152 -16.70 -5.73 8.70
N THR A 153 -17.07 -6.97 8.38
CA THR A 153 -16.22 -7.95 7.70
C THR A 153 -16.88 -8.36 6.40
N TYR A 154 -16.11 -8.34 5.30
CA TYR A 154 -16.63 -8.49 3.95
C TYR A 154 -15.84 -9.57 3.22
N LYS A 155 -16.54 -10.41 2.45
CA LYS A 155 -15.90 -11.31 1.49
C LYS A 155 -15.34 -10.50 0.34
N VAL A 156 -14.11 -10.79 -0.05
CA VAL A 156 -13.42 -10.11 -1.15
C VAL A 156 -12.84 -11.16 -2.11
N PRO A 157 -12.53 -10.82 -3.36
CA PRO A 157 -11.80 -11.73 -4.24
C PRO A 157 -10.34 -11.89 -3.78
N PRO A 158 -9.65 -12.96 -4.21
CA PRO A 158 -8.23 -13.14 -3.96
C PRO A 158 -7.41 -11.96 -4.45
N TYR A 159 -6.45 -11.53 -3.63
CA TYR A 159 -5.54 -10.42 -3.93
C TYR A 159 -6.25 -9.12 -4.26
N VAL A 160 -7.30 -8.81 -3.50
CA VAL A 160 -7.93 -7.49 -3.55
C VAL A 160 -6.95 -6.43 -3.07
N TYR A 161 -6.99 -5.27 -3.71
CA TYR A 161 -6.14 -4.11 -3.40
C TYR A 161 -6.97 -3.00 -2.77
N ASP A 162 -6.27 -2.05 -2.16
CA ASP A 162 -6.71 -0.65 -2.10
C ASP A 162 -6.04 0.13 -3.24
N VAL A 163 -6.38 1.41 -3.45
CA VAL A 163 -5.83 2.19 -4.57
C VAL A 163 -4.31 2.38 -4.49
N LEU A 164 -3.75 2.52 -3.29
CA LEU A 164 -2.31 2.69 -3.11
C LEU A 164 -1.58 1.37 -3.38
N SER A 165 -2.05 0.25 -2.83
CA SER A 165 -1.45 -1.06 -3.11
C SER A 165 -1.62 -1.49 -4.57
N ALA A 166 -2.71 -1.09 -5.23
CA ALA A 166 -2.90 -1.26 -6.67
C ALA A 166 -1.83 -0.52 -7.48
N LEU A 167 -1.47 0.72 -7.13
CA LEU A 167 -0.39 1.46 -7.78
C LEU A 167 0.94 0.69 -7.67
N TYR A 168 1.28 0.20 -6.48
CA TYR A 168 2.49 -0.60 -6.29
C TYR A 168 2.47 -1.91 -7.08
N TYR A 169 1.33 -2.59 -7.18
CA TYR A 169 1.21 -3.76 -8.04
C TYR A 169 1.45 -3.43 -9.52
N VAL A 170 0.85 -2.35 -10.03
CA VAL A 170 1.07 -1.90 -11.42
C VAL A 170 2.54 -1.63 -11.71
N ARG A 171 3.31 -1.11 -10.74
CA ARG A 171 4.76 -0.90 -10.90
C ARG A 171 5.54 -2.19 -11.20
N THR A 172 5.00 -3.35 -10.80
CA THR A 172 5.63 -4.66 -11.04
C THR A 172 5.26 -5.29 -12.37
N MET A 173 4.23 -4.79 -13.06
CA MET A 173 3.74 -5.36 -14.31
C MET A 173 4.66 -5.01 -15.48
N ASP A 174 4.82 -5.92 -16.44
CA ASP A 174 5.39 -5.59 -17.75
C ASP A 174 4.30 -5.00 -18.65
N LEU A 175 4.49 -3.75 -19.06
CA LEU A 175 3.56 -3.01 -19.91
C LEU A 175 4.06 -2.89 -21.36
N SER A 176 5.23 -3.45 -21.68
CA SER A 176 5.88 -3.29 -22.99
C SER A 176 5.05 -3.83 -24.16
N GLY A 177 4.25 -4.88 -23.92
CA GLY A 177 3.37 -5.50 -24.91
C GLY A 177 2.00 -4.83 -25.11
N PHE A 178 1.65 -3.84 -24.29
CA PHE A 178 0.33 -3.20 -24.34
C PHE A 178 0.20 -2.22 -25.50
N ARG A 179 -0.99 -2.14 -26.09
CA ARG A 179 -1.33 -1.14 -27.10
C ARG A 179 -2.05 0.07 -26.49
N PRO A 180 -1.84 1.30 -26.98
CA PRO A 180 -2.61 2.45 -26.52
C PRO A 180 -4.12 2.19 -26.58
N GLY A 181 -4.80 2.42 -25.47
CA GLY A 181 -6.23 2.16 -25.30
C GLY A 181 -6.57 0.81 -24.65
N GLU A 182 -5.63 -0.13 -24.62
CA GLU A 182 -5.77 -1.42 -23.95
C GLU A 182 -5.91 -1.26 -22.44
N ARG A 183 -6.67 -2.18 -21.82
CA ARG A 183 -7.05 -2.10 -20.42
C ARG A 183 -6.83 -3.44 -19.74
N PHE A 184 -6.35 -3.38 -18.51
CA PHE A 184 -6.44 -4.49 -17.56
C PHE A 184 -7.24 -4.04 -16.33
N TYR A 185 -7.67 -5.00 -15.53
CA TYR A 185 -8.55 -4.75 -14.39
C TYR A 185 -7.99 -5.35 -13.11
N LEU A 186 -8.00 -4.56 -12.06
CA LEU A 186 -7.68 -4.98 -10.69
C LEU A 186 -8.95 -4.97 -9.84
N LYS A 187 -8.94 -5.73 -8.74
CA LYS A 187 -10.01 -5.73 -7.74
C LYS A 187 -9.64 -4.77 -6.62
N ASN A 188 -10.51 -3.80 -6.34
CA ASN A 188 -10.29 -2.79 -5.32
C ASN A 188 -11.38 -2.86 -4.26
N PHE A 189 -11.00 -3.01 -3.01
CA PHE A 189 -11.92 -2.93 -1.90
C PHE A 189 -11.95 -1.51 -1.35
N PHE A 190 -13.15 -0.96 -1.19
CA PHE A 190 -13.34 0.35 -0.59
C PHE A 190 -14.61 0.36 0.25
N LYS A 191 -14.46 0.78 1.52
CA LYS A 191 -15.48 0.82 2.57
C LYS A 191 -16.08 -0.55 2.90
N ASP A 192 -17.00 -1.03 2.06
CA ASP A 192 -17.83 -2.22 2.26
C ASP A 192 -17.96 -3.08 1.00
N SER A 193 -17.35 -2.64 -0.10
CA SER A 193 -17.63 -3.18 -1.43
C SER A 193 -16.36 -3.35 -2.24
N THR A 194 -16.39 -4.31 -3.18
CA THR A 194 -15.31 -4.52 -4.15
C THR A 194 -15.71 -3.96 -5.52
N TYR A 195 -14.83 -3.15 -6.09
CA TYR A 195 -14.97 -2.50 -7.38
C TYR A 195 -13.88 -2.97 -8.34
N ASN A 196 -14.12 -2.80 -9.63
CA ASN A 196 -13.06 -2.96 -10.62
C ASN A 196 -12.33 -1.62 -10.78
N ILE A 197 -11.00 -1.63 -10.65
CA ILE A 197 -10.17 -0.53 -11.15
C ILE A 197 -9.69 -0.95 -12.53
N GLY A 198 -10.20 -0.29 -13.57
CA GLY A 198 -9.60 -0.39 -14.90
C GLY A 198 -8.31 0.41 -14.94
N VAL A 199 -7.26 -0.11 -15.55
CA VAL A 199 -6.05 0.66 -15.84
C VAL A 199 -5.85 0.65 -17.34
N LYS A 200 -5.92 1.84 -17.94
CA LYS A 200 -5.78 2.02 -19.38
C LYS A 200 -4.37 2.45 -19.71
N PHE A 201 -3.69 1.70 -20.57
CA PHE A 201 -2.39 2.10 -21.12
C PHE A 201 -2.59 3.16 -22.20
N LEU A 202 -1.81 4.24 -22.16
CA LEU A 202 -1.94 5.38 -23.08
C LEU A 202 -0.75 5.56 -24.02
N GLY A 203 0.32 4.78 -23.85
CA GLY A 203 1.54 4.88 -24.63
C GLY A 203 2.70 5.45 -23.82
N TYR A 204 3.67 6.02 -24.54
CA TYR A 204 4.90 6.54 -23.98
C TYR A 204 5.01 8.04 -24.20
N GLN A 205 5.53 8.77 -23.22
CA GLN A 205 5.75 10.20 -23.30
C GLN A 205 7.02 10.58 -22.56
N ARG A 206 7.74 11.57 -23.10
CA ARG A 206 8.86 12.20 -22.40
C ARG A 206 8.33 13.33 -21.52
N VAL A 207 8.72 13.33 -20.25
CA VAL A 207 8.25 14.32 -19.27
C VAL A 207 9.44 14.95 -18.55
N SER A 208 9.44 16.27 -18.47
CA SER A 208 10.40 17.05 -17.68
C SER A 208 9.73 17.57 -16.41
N VAL A 209 10.38 17.35 -15.28
CA VAL A 209 10.02 17.84 -13.93
C VAL A 209 11.29 18.33 -13.24
N THR A 210 11.18 18.89 -12.04
CA THR A 210 12.35 19.36 -11.27
C THR A 210 13.41 18.27 -11.06
N ALA A 211 13.01 17.00 -10.90
CA ALA A 211 13.94 15.87 -10.75
C ALA A 211 14.72 15.48 -12.03
N GLY A 212 14.36 16.06 -13.19
CA GLY A 212 14.98 15.81 -14.49
C GLY A 212 13.98 15.47 -15.60
N THR A 213 14.49 14.98 -16.72
CA THR A 213 13.67 14.51 -17.84
C THR A 213 13.68 12.98 -17.92
N PHE A 214 12.52 12.39 -18.13
CA PHE A 214 12.31 10.94 -18.11
C PHE A 214 11.51 10.49 -19.33
N ASP A 215 11.88 9.34 -19.89
CA ASP A 215 10.98 8.59 -20.77
C ASP A 215 10.00 7.82 -19.88
N CYS A 216 8.70 8.03 -20.11
CA CYS A 216 7.65 7.50 -19.24
C CYS A 216 6.65 6.63 -20.01
N VAL A 217 6.14 5.60 -19.33
CA VAL A 217 4.85 4.98 -19.66
C VAL A 217 3.72 5.80 -19.05
N VAL A 218 2.64 5.97 -19.79
CA VAL A 218 1.47 6.74 -19.34
C VAL A 218 0.28 5.82 -19.14
N ILE A 219 -0.34 5.91 -17.97
CA ILE A 219 -1.56 5.17 -17.65
C ILE A 219 -2.66 6.10 -17.16
N GLU A 220 -3.89 5.63 -17.30
CA GLU A 220 -5.10 6.27 -16.78
C GLU A 220 -5.85 5.25 -15.91
N PRO A 221 -5.84 5.40 -14.58
CA PRO A 221 -6.68 4.60 -13.71
C PRO A 221 -8.13 5.07 -13.83
N LEU A 222 -9.01 4.14 -14.17
CA LEU A 222 -10.45 4.31 -14.28
C LEU A 222 -11.10 3.90 -12.95
N ILE A 223 -10.91 4.75 -11.95
CA ILE A 223 -11.39 4.51 -10.58
C ILE A 223 -12.87 4.84 -10.50
N GLN A 224 -13.67 3.88 -10.03
CA GLN A 224 -15.10 4.10 -9.76
C GLN A 224 -15.30 4.72 -8.38
N GLU A 225 -14.66 4.13 -7.37
CA GLU A 225 -14.77 4.51 -5.95
C GLU A 225 -13.44 4.30 -5.23
N GLY A 226 -13.20 5.09 -4.19
CA GLY A 226 -12.07 4.91 -3.27
C GLY A 226 -10.71 5.43 -3.73
N GLY A 227 -10.68 6.33 -4.71
CA GLY A 227 -9.45 7.05 -5.11
C GLY A 227 -8.79 7.80 -3.95
N LEU A 228 -7.46 7.99 -4.02
CA LEU A 228 -6.70 8.80 -3.07
C LEU A 228 -7.09 10.28 -3.09
N PHE A 229 -7.72 10.73 -4.18
CA PHE A 229 -8.18 12.10 -4.38
C PHE A 229 -9.63 12.06 -4.83
N LYS A 230 -10.46 12.96 -4.31
CA LYS A 230 -11.78 13.22 -4.87
C LYS A 230 -11.61 13.92 -6.21
N SER A 231 -11.71 13.16 -7.29
CA SER A 231 -11.66 13.68 -8.66
C SER A 231 -12.85 13.15 -9.44
N GLU A 232 -13.60 14.07 -10.04
CA GLU A 232 -14.58 13.75 -11.09
C GLU A 232 -13.91 13.70 -12.48
N GLY A 233 -12.61 13.97 -12.53
CA GLY A 233 -11.85 14.16 -13.77
C GLY A 233 -10.90 13.01 -14.09
N ARG A 234 -10.30 13.13 -15.26
CA ARG A 234 -9.31 12.21 -15.78
C ARG A 234 -8.01 12.29 -14.98
N ILE A 235 -7.61 11.18 -14.37
CA ILE A 235 -6.31 11.03 -13.72
C ILE A 235 -5.33 10.42 -14.72
N LEU A 236 -4.17 11.04 -14.86
CA LEU A 236 -3.04 10.55 -15.67
C LEU A 236 -1.84 10.35 -14.77
N ILE A 237 -1.17 9.22 -14.94
CA ILE A 237 0.06 8.88 -14.22
C ILE A 237 1.14 8.57 -15.24
N TRP A 238 2.24 9.32 -15.18
CA TRP A 238 3.46 9.06 -15.93
C TRP A 238 4.43 8.36 -15.00
N MET A 239 4.81 7.15 -15.35
CA MET A 239 5.80 6.37 -14.61
C MET A 239 7.04 6.18 -15.47
N THR A 240 8.23 6.11 -14.88
CA THR A 240 9.48 5.82 -15.62
C THR A 240 9.32 4.58 -16.49
N ASN A 241 9.78 4.64 -17.74
CA ASN A 241 9.76 3.52 -18.67
C ASN A 241 10.94 2.58 -18.40
N ASP A 242 10.97 2.00 -17.20
CA ASP A 242 11.92 0.99 -16.76
C ASP A 242 11.27 0.04 -15.74
N GLU A 243 12.06 -0.83 -15.12
CA GLU A 243 11.58 -1.80 -14.14
C GLU A 243 11.03 -1.13 -12.87
N ARG A 244 11.45 0.11 -12.57
CA ARG A 244 11.06 0.83 -11.35
C ARG A 244 9.65 1.39 -11.42
N LYS A 245 9.27 1.85 -12.61
CA LYS A 245 7.99 2.54 -12.86
C LYS A 245 7.70 3.59 -11.80
N ILE A 246 8.70 4.40 -11.47
CA ILE A 246 8.55 5.49 -10.50
C ILE A 246 7.55 6.48 -11.06
N PRO A 247 6.46 6.81 -10.35
CA PRO A 247 5.57 7.88 -10.76
C PRO A 247 6.37 9.19 -10.82
N VAL A 248 6.57 9.72 -12.02
CA VAL A 248 7.27 10.99 -12.28
C VAL A 248 6.30 12.16 -12.21
N LYS A 249 5.08 11.95 -12.70
CA LYS A 249 4.03 12.95 -12.70
C LYS A 249 2.66 12.30 -12.50
N VAL A 250 1.81 12.95 -11.75
CA VAL A 250 0.38 12.66 -11.66
C VAL A 250 -0.38 13.93 -11.98
N SER A 251 -1.38 13.87 -12.84
CA SER A 251 -2.20 15.03 -13.20
C SER A 251 -3.67 14.66 -13.15
N THR A 252 -4.47 15.52 -12.53
CA THR A 252 -5.93 15.40 -12.58
C THR A 252 -6.56 16.74 -12.92
N LYS A 253 -7.52 16.72 -13.84
CA LYS A 253 -8.38 17.87 -14.09
C LYS A 253 -9.46 17.96 -13.02
N ILE A 254 -9.74 19.17 -12.57
CA ILE A 254 -10.85 19.49 -11.67
C ILE A 254 -11.70 20.59 -12.31
N VAL A 255 -12.84 20.93 -11.72
CA VAL A 255 -13.77 21.93 -12.28
C VAL A 255 -13.09 23.26 -12.59
N ILE A 256 -12.15 23.68 -11.74
CA ILE A 256 -11.36 24.90 -11.94
C ILE A 256 -9.88 24.53 -11.87
N GLY A 257 -9.25 24.36 -13.04
CA GLY A 257 -7.81 24.11 -13.17
C GLY A 257 -7.40 22.63 -13.14
N SER A 258 -6.15 22.38 -12.73
CA SER A 258 -5.59 21.05 -12.54
C SER A 258 -4.88 20.94 -11.20
N ILE A 259 -4.77 19.71 -10.71
CA ILE A 259 -3.85 19.37 -9.63
C ILE A 259 -2.78 18.48 -10.24
N ASP A 260 -1.54 18.91 -10.12
CA ASP A 260 -0.37 18.24 -10.68
C ASP A 260 0.61 17.90 -9.56
N GLY A 261 0.93 16.62 -9.39
CA GLY A 261 2.04 16.16 -8.55
C GLY A 261 3.25 15.86 -9.43
N GLU A 262 4.33 16.63 -9.28
CA GLU A 262 5.54 16.50 -10.10
C GLU A 262 6.74 16.11 -9.24
N LEU A 263 7.47 15.07 -9.66
CA LEU A 263 8.60 14.55 -8.90
C LEU A 263 9.70 15.63 -8.81
N ARG A 264 10.01 16.01 -7.57
CA ARG A 264 11.04 17.00 -7.25
C ARG A 264 12.35 16.34 -6.88
N GLU A 265 12.30 15.35 -6.00
CA GLU A 265 13.46 14.64 -5.47
C GLU A 265 13.15 13.16 -5.32
N TYR A 266 14.17 12.31 -5.48
CA TYR A 266 14.02 10.89 -5.28
C TYR A 266 15.29 10.26 -4.69
N THR A 267 15.07 9.23 -3.89
CA THR A 267 16.03 8.19 -3.51
C THR A 267 15.41 6.87 -3.89
N VAL A 268 16.13 6.05 -4.65
CA VAL A 268 15.66 4.72 -5.05
C VAL A 268 16.39 3.64 -4.26
N ALA A 269 15.70 2.54 -3.98
CA ALA A 269 16.37 1.37 -3.43
C ALA A 269 17.30 0.78 -4.50
N ASN A 270 18.61 0.79 -4.23
CA ASN A 270 19.72 0.16 -4.97
C ASN A 270 19.75 0.37 -6.50
N GLY A 271 20.72 1.11 -7.03
CA GLY A 271 20.91 1.30 -8.48
C GLY A 271 20.38 2.64 -8.99
N THR A 272 20.15 2.75 -10.30
CA THR A 272 19.75 4.02 -10.97
C THR A 272 18.36 3.92 -11.63
N ILE A 273 17.83 5.06 -12.09
CA ILE A 273 16.63 5.13 -12.93
C ILE A 273 17.12 5.14 -14.39
N ARG A 274 16.89 4.05 -15.13
CA ARG A 274 17.43 3.90 -16.50
C ARG A 274 16.67 4.75 -17.51
N ALA A 275 15.41 5.08 -17.20
CA ALA A 275 14.59 5.93 -18.06
C ALA A 275 14.88 7.44 -17.92
N LYS A 276 15.79 7.84 -17.01
CA LYS A 276 16.22 9.23 -16.88
C LYS A 276 17.17 9.60 -18.00
N ILE A 277 16.93 10.75 -18.61
CA ILE A 277 17.73 11.29 -19.71
C ILE A 277 18.84 12.15 -19.14
N ASN A 278 20.06 11.90 -19.60
CA ASN A 278 21.25 12.69 -19.27
C ASN A 278 21.25 14.05 -19.97
#